data_AF-A0A965P085-F1
#
_entry.id   AF-A0A965P085-F1
#
_cell.length_a   1.000
_cell.length_b   1.000
_cell.length_c   1.000
_cell.angle_alpha   90.00
_cell.angle_beta   90.00
_cell.angle_gamma   90.00
#
_symmetry.space_group_name_H-M   'P 1'
#
loop_
_entity.id
_entity.type
_entity.pdbx_description
1 polymer ?
#
loop_
_entity_poly.entity_id
_entity_poly.type
_entity_poly.pdbx_seq_one_letter_code
_entity_poly.pdbx_strand_id
1 'polypeptide(L)'
;MLIRDAIQIRMSVPLERDGASGATDLARRLKTERMTVRNGMMKRLAATRLFALGDRSGVLRAAQTRSGRAFRLDVRQRVIVKALVSRHVGRGADRAATLGKHVAYLGRSGAGAEGAKPEFFDRDRDALRARSETEGWSEDRHHFRFIVSPEHGDRLDLKSYVREVMGRVSADLGEPDLKWIAACHYDTDQPHAHVLVRGRRGDGRDMVIPRDYMGYGFRARAQEVAQERLGDLSRVDAERRIWRETQADRFTGFDRRLVAAADGEGRVGDGAGASDAWAALNRGRLRHLEALGLAVHEGDRYRLDAALEEKLRGLQTRRDILRTLNQRRLETGQESRMLGHAPVRGAVVGGGVHDEIGAATFVLVRDREGVDYYARLRPGTAVLRQGQTVTLGLDDHGFARMLDGRGSTLAR
;
A
#
# COMPACT_ATOMS: atom_id res chain seq x y z
N MET A 1 -10.40 -0.05 60.60
CA MET A 1 -11.46 0.79 60.01
C MET A 1 -11.88 0.13 58.70
N LEU A 2 -13.11 -0.39 58.62
CA LEU A 2 -13.54 -1.14 57.45
C LEU A 2 -13.90 -0.16 56.32
N ILE A 3 -13.65 -0.53 55.06
CA ILE A 3 -13.89 0.31 53.87
C ILE A 3 -15.32 0.88 53.83
N ARG A 4 -16.27 0.17 54.47
CA ARG A 4 -17.66 0.59 54.62
C ARG A 4 -17.81 1.89 55.41
N ASP A 5 -17.03 2.07 56.47
CA ASP A 5 -17.10 3.26 57.34
C ASP A 5 -16.55 4.50 56.63
N ALA A 6 -15.50 4.31 55.81
CA ALA A 6 -14.91 5.39 55.00
C ALA A 6 -15.85 5.85 53.87
N ILE A 7 -16.69 4.96 53.34
CA ILE A 7 -17.70 5.31 52.33
C ILE A 7 -18.85 6.06 52.98
N GLN A 8 -19.28 5.65 54.18
CA GLN A 8 -20.42 6.25 54.86
C GLN A 8 -20.11 7.69 55.32
N ILE A 9 -18.88 7.95 55.77
CA ILE A 9 -18.39 9.30 56.11
C ILE A 9 -18.38 10.23 54.89
N ARG A 10 -18.03 9.71 53.70
CA ARG A 10 -18.03 10.50 52.46
C ARG A 10 -19.43 10.82 51.94
N MET A 11 -20.43 10.02 52.28
CA MET A 11 -21.82 10.24 51.85
C MET A 11 -22.62 11.15 52.81
N SER A 12 -22.15 11.36 54.04
CA SER A 12 -22.85 12.15 55.05
C SER A 12 -22.45 13.63 55.09
N VAL A 13 -21.53 14.08 54.22
CA VAL A 13 -21.16 15.51 54.14
C VAL A 13 -22.18 16.24 53.28
N PRO A 14 -22.96 17.20 53.83
CA PRO A 14 -23.85 18.01 53.01
C PRO A 14 -23.02 18.92 52.11
N LEU A 15 -23.29 18.88 50.80
CA LEU A 15 -22.70 19.82 49.85
C LEU A 15 -23.32 21.20 50.06
N GLU A 16 -22.63 22.07 50.80
CA GLU A 16 -22.87 23.52 50.70
C GLU A 16 -22.60 23.95 49.26
N ARG A 17 -23.61 24.60 48.66
CA ARG A 17 -23.53 25.10 47.28
C ARG A 17 -22.78 26.41 47.29
N ASP A 18 -21.46 26.34 47.09
CA ASP A 18 -20.67 27.51 46.76
C ASP A 18 -20.81 27.80 45.26
N GLY A 19 -21.35 28.99 44.97
CA GLY A 19 -21.67 29.44 43.62
C GLY A 19 -20.44 30.00 42.92
N ALA A 20 -19.95 29.29 41.90
CA ALA A 20 -19.39 29.82 40.66
C ALA A 20 -18.53 28.75 39.96
N SER A 21 -19.04 28.18 38.86
CA SER A 21 -18.31 27.82 37.62
C SER A 21 -18.97 26.65 36.87
N GLY A 22 -19.28 26.89 35.59
CA GLY A 22 -19.41 25.88 34.53
C GLY A 22 -20.39 24.73 34.74
N ALA A 23 -21.69 24.96 34.50
CA ALA A 23 -22.66 23.87 34.38
C ALA A 23 -22.29 22.93 33.22
N THR A 24 -21.80 21.73 33.53
CA THR A 24 -21.81 20.61 32.60
C THR A 24 -23.15 19.91 32.73
N ASP A 25 -24.05 20.18 31.79
CA ASP A 25 -25.36 19.53 31.76
C ASP A 25 -25.18 18.05 31.36
N LEU A 26 -25.25 17.15 32.34
CA LEU A 26 -25.19 15.71 32.10
C LEU A 26 -26.52 15.27 31.47
N ALA A 27 -26.43 14.75 30.24
CA ALA A 27 -27.58 14.27 29.49
C ALA A 27 -28.42 13.27 30.32
N ARG A 28 -29.62 13.70 30.75
CA ARG A 28 -30.58 12.93 31.55
C ARG A 28 -31.21 11.72 30.83
N ARG A 29 -30.78 11.42 29.59
CA ARG A 29 -31.25 10.28 28.82
C ARG A 29 -30.10 9.64 28.06
N LEU A 30 -29.76 8.41 28.42
CA LEU A 30 -28.87 7.56 27.61
C LEU A 30 -29.58 7.26 26.29
N LYS A 31 -28.94 7.61 25.16
CA LYS A 31 -29.39 7.15 23.84
C LYS A 31 -29.46 5.64 23.87
N THR A 32 -30.62 5.08 23.53
CA THR A 32 -30.78 3.64 23.35
C THR A 32 -29.89 3.19 22.19
N GLU A 33 -28.75 2.59 22.51
CA GLU A 33 -27.86 2.02 21.49
C GLU A 33 -28.50 0.74 20.93
N ARG A 34 -28.62 0.64 19.61
CA ARG A 34 -29.14 -0.54 18.89
C ARG A 34 -28.17 -1.74 18.91
N MET A 35 -27.21 -1.78 19.83
CA MET A 35 -26.08 -2.72 19.83
C MET A 35 -26.16 -3.63 21.06
N THR A 36 -25.84 -4.91 20.90
CA THR A 36 -25.78 -5.86 22.01
C THR A 36 -24.67 -5.46 23.00
N VAL A 37 -24.87 -5.73 24.29
CA VAL A 37 -23.93 -5.40 25.38
C VAL A 37 -22.51 -5.89 25.09
N ARG A 38 -22.36 -7.07 24.47
CA ARG A 38 -21.08 -7.63 24.04
C ARG A 38 -20.37 -6.75 23.00
N ASN A 39 -21.09 -6.23 22.01
CA ASN A 39 -20.53 -5.32 21.00
C ASN A 39 -20.23 -3.94 21.59
N GLY A 40 -21.07 -3.43 22.49
CA GLY A 40 -20.80 -2.19 23.22
C GLY A 40 -19.54 -2.28 24.09
N MET A 41 -19.35 -3.43 24.77
CA MET A 41 -18.19 -3.69 25.62
C MET A 41 -16.90 -3.89 24.80
N MET A 42 -16.95 -4.62 23.67
CA MET A 42 -15.80 -4.73 22.76
C MET A 42 -15.37 -3.38 22.17
N LYS A 43 -16.33 -2.50 21.87
CA LYS A 43 -16.07 -1.14 21.38
C LYS A 43 -15.50 -0.23 22.47
N ARG A 44 -15.93 -0.40 23.73
CA ARG A 44 -15.37 0.31 24.89
C ARG A 44 -13.97 -0.20 25.23
N LEU A 45 -13.72 -1.51 25.16
CA LEU A 45 -12.40 -2.11 25.34
C LEU A 45 -11.42 -1.67 24.24
N ALA A 46 -11.87 -1.60 22.99
CA ALA A 46 -11.10 -1.01 21.89
C ALA A 46 -10.82 0.50 22.08
N ALA A 47 -11.63 1.19 22.88
CA ALA A 47 -11.44 2.60 23.23
C ALA A 47 -10.72 2.81 24.58
N THR A 48 -10.33 1.74 25.29
CA THR A 48 -9.67 1.85 26.59
C THR A 48 -8.16 1.92 26.42
N ARG A 49 -7.53 2.98 26.94
CA ARG A 49 -6.08 3.29 26.84
C ARG A 49 -5.12 2.17 27.29
N LEU A 50 -5.60 1.13 27.98
CA LEU A 50 -4.77 0.05 28.56
C LEU A 50 -4.50 -1.12 27.59
N PHE A 51 -5.23 -1.27 26.48
CA PHE A 51 -5.01 -2.34 25.49
C PHE A 51 -4.49 -1.84 24.13
N ALA A 52 -4.33 -0.52 23.98
CA ALA A 52 -3.92 0.11 22.73
C ALA A 52 -2.44 0.50 22.77
N LEU A 53 -1.55 -0.49 22.69
CA LEU A 53 -0.15 -0.26 22.29
C LEU A 53 -0.02 0.17 20.81
N GLY A 54 -1.12 0.45 20.10
CA GLY A 54 -1.12 0.89 18.70
C GLY A 54 -2.07 2.04 18.33
N ASP A 55 -2.81 2.63 19.29
CA ASP A 55 -3.71 3.78 19.01
C ASP A 55 -3.16 5.11 19.53
N ARG A 56 -1.83 5.25 19.68
CA ARG A 56 -1.22 6.57 19.90
C ARG A 56 -1.33 7.50 18.68
N SER A 57 -1.82 7.00 17.55
CA SER A 57 -2.10 7.81 16.38
C SER A 57 -3.61 7.85 16.08
N GLY A 58 -4.27 8.97 16.41
CA GLY A 58 -5.62 9.30 15.94
C GLY A 58 -5.79 9.31 14.41
N VAL A 59 -4.72 8.97 13.68
CA VAL A 59 -4.61 8.65 12.26
C VAL A 59 -5.65 7.65 11.77
N LEU A 60 -5.88 6.52 12.46
CA LEU A 60 -6.78 5.48 11.96
C LEU A 60 -8.23 5.96 11.98
N ARG A 61 -8.62 6.59 13.09
CA ARG A 61 -9.94 7.20 13.27
C ARG A 61 -10.14 8.38 12.30
N ALA A 62 -9.10 9.20 12.06
CA ALA A 62 -9.12 10.26 11.07
C ALA A 62 -9.23 9.71 9.63
N ALA A 63 -8.51 8.64 9.28
CA ALA A 63 -8.56 8.01 7.97
C ALA A 63 -9.93 7.42 7.67
N GLN A 64 -10.55 6.75 8.64
CA GLN A 64 -11.87 6.12 8.50
C GLN A 64 -13.00 7.15 8.44
N THR A 65 -12.94 8.21 9.27
CA THR A 65 -13.97 9.28 9.30
C THR A 65 -13.94 10.18 8.04
N ARG A 66 -12.83 10.21 7.29
CA ARG A 66 -12.67 10.98 6.04
C ARG A 66 -13.42 10.40 4.84
N SER A 67 -13.86 9.15 4.91
CA SER A 67 -14.57 8.49 3.79
C SER A 67 -15.98 9.04 3.54
N GLY A 68 -16.56 9.81 4.47
CA GLY A 68 -17.98 10.23 4.41
C GLY A 68 -18.27 11.71 4.73
N ARG A 69 -17.32 12.65 4.56
CA ARG A 69 -17.57 14.10 4.76
C ARG A 69 -17.42 14.91 3.47
N ALA A 70 -18.12 16.05 3.43
CA ALA A 70 -18.06 17.08 2.38
C ALA A 70 -16.61 17.44 2.00
N PHE A 71 -16.38 17.61 0.71
CA PHE A 71 -15.06 17.76 0.10
C PHE A 71 -14.32 19.01 0.62
N ARG A 72 -13.09 18.80 1.10
CA ARG A 72 -12.08 19.84 1.32
C ARG A 72 -10.91 19.55 0.39
N LEU A 73 -10.38 20.58 -0.27
CA LEU A 73 -9.14 20.51 -1.04
C LEU A 73 -8.06 19.87 -0.15
N ASP A 74 -7.58 18.67 -0.51
CA ASP A 74 -6.58 17.97 0.30
C ASP A 74 -5.19 18.53 0.00
N VAL A 75 -4.81 19.52 0.79
CA VAL A 75 -3.51 20.20 0.74
C VAL A 75 -2.41 19.40 1.43
N ARG A 76 -2.69 18.22 1.98
CA ARG A 76 -1.65 17.43 2.65
C ARG A 76 -0.63 16.87 1.68
N GLN A 77 0.61 16.77 2.15
CA GLN A 77 1.64 16.01 1.47
C GLN A 77 1.20 14.54 1.28
N ARG A 78 1.40 14.04 0.06
CA ARG A 78 1.05 12.68 -0.30
C ARG A 78 2.30 11.84 -0.32
N VAL A 79 2.21 10.66 0.31
CA VAL A 79 3.27 9.67 0.33
C VAL A 79 2.67 8.33 -0.06
N ILE A 80 3.28 7.67 -1.03
CA ILE A 80 2.96 6.28 -1.36
C ILE A 80 3.85 5.42 -0.48
N VAL A 81 3.23 4.50 0.27
CA VAL A 81 3.94 3.45 0.97
C VAL A 81 3.47 2.12 0.42
N LYS A 82 4.40 1.37 -0.18
CA LYS A 82 4.18 -0.05 -0.52
C LYS A 82 4.79 -0.88 0.59
N ALA A 83 4.12 -1.95 0.99
CA ALA A 83 4.58 -2.83 2.05
C ALA A 83 4.40 -4.29 1.64
N LEU A 84 5.42 -5.11 1.87
CA LEU A 84 5.41 -6.55 1.60
C LEU A 84 6.00 -7.30 2.80
N VAL A 85 5.28 -8.34 3.22
CA VAL A 85 5.77 -9.33 4.18
C VAL A 85 6.44 -10.45 3.40
N SER A 86 7.77 -10.43 3.33
CA SER A 86 8.55 -11.42 2.61
C SER A 86 8.80 -12.63 3.49
N ARG A 87 7.96 -13.66 3.32
CA ARG A 87 8.05 -14.91 4.09
C ARG A 87 9.21 -15.77 3.58
N HIS A 88 9.98 -16.28 4.51
CA HIS A 88 11.09 -17.15 4.23
C HIS A 88 10.59 -18.60 4.16
N VAL A 89 10.36 -19.09 2.93
CA VAL A 89 9.89 -20.45 2.62
C VAL A 89 10.96 -21.22 1.85
N GLY A 90 11.08 -22.53 2.07
CA GLY A 90 12.06 -23.39 1.41
C GLY A 90 13.35 -23.62 2.19
N ARG A 91 14.37 -24.19 1.53
CA ARG A 91 15.66 -24.57 2.16
C ARG A 91 16.53 -23.33 2.45
N GLY A 92 17.39 -23.42 3.47
CA GLY A 92 18.25 -22.31 3.95
C GLY A 92 19.00 -21.54 2.85
N ALA A 93 19.64 -22.26 1.93
CA ALA A 93 20.40 -21.66 0.83
C ALA A 93 19.51 -20.84 -0.14
N ASP A 94 18.30 -21.34 -0.45
CA ASP A 94 17.36 -20.65 -1.34
C ASP A 94 16.84 -19.35 -0.69
N ARG A 95 16.55 -19.40 0.62
CA ARG A 95 16.11 -18.23 1.41
C ARG A 95 17.17 -17.13 1.41
N ALA A 96 18.42 -17.50 1.70
CA ALA A 96 19.55 -16.58 1.71
C ALA A 96 19.81 -15.98 0.32
N ALA A 97 19.71 -16.79 -0.74
CA ALA A 97 19.87 -16.33 -2.12
C ALA A 97 18.80 -15.31 -2.52
N THR A 98 17.53 -15.52 -2.17
CA THR A 98 16.45 -14.57 -2.49
C THR A 98 16.60 -13.24 -1.77
N LEU A 99 16.96 -13.24 -0.47
CA LEU A 99 17.26 -12.01 0.26
C LEU A 99 18.49 -11.30 -0.32
N GLY A 100 19.58 -12.04 -0.57
CA GLY A 100 20.80 -11.53 -1.15
C GLY A 100 20.62 -10.89 -2.53
N LYS A 101 19.81 -11.51 -3.41
CA LYS A 101 19.45 -10.93 -4.72
C LYS A 101 18.69 -9.62 -4.57
N HIS A 102 17.76 -9.55 -3.62
CA HIS A 102 17.01 -8.31 -3.39
C HIS A 102 17.91 -7.20 -2.85
N VAL A 103 18.76 -7.49 -1.86
CA VAL A 103 19.76 -6.54 -1.36
C VAL A 103 20.69 -6.06 -2.48
N ALA A 104 21.15 -6.96 -3.35
CA ALA A 104 21.97 -6.60 -4.51
C ALA A 104 21.23 -5.68 -5.49
N TYR A 105 19.94 -5.97 -5.76
CA TYR A 105 19.09 -5.14 -6.62
C TYR A 105 18.88 -3.73 -6.04
N LEU A 106 18.70 -3.61 -4.73
CA LEU A 106 18.60 -2.32 -4.04
C LEU A 106 19.90 -1.52 -4.13
N GLY A 107 21.04 -2.21 -4.15
CA GLY A 107 22.38 -1.63 -4.27
C GLY A 107 22.90 -1.54 -5.71
N ARG A 108 22.05 -1.57 -6.74
CA ARG A 108 22.50 -1.55 -8.15
C ARG A 108 23.05 -0.19 -8.56
N SER A 109 24.07 -0.19 -9.43
CA SER A 109 24.54 1.05 -10.06
C SER A 109 23.43 1.65 -10.93
N GLY A 110 23.39 2.97 -11.04
CA GLY A 110 22.34 3.70 -11.76
C GLY A 110 21.17 4.14 -10.88
N ALA A 111 20.97 3.51 -9.72
CA ALA A 111 19.83 3.81 -8.84
C ALA A 111 20.08 4.97 -7.87
N GLY A 112 21.32 5.30 -7.55
CA GLY A 112 21.67 6.40 -6.64
C GLY A 112 21.51 7.79 -7.28
N ALA A 113 21.76 8.83 -6.49
CA ALA A 113 21.79 10.20 -6.98
C ALA A 113 22.78 10.33 -8.15
N GLU A 114 22.40 11.07 -9.19
CA GLU A 114 23.21 11.27 -10.41
C GLU A 114 23.64 9.96 -11.09
N GLY A 115 22.88 8.87 -10.92
CA GLY A 115 23.19 7.56 -11.49
C GLY A 115 24.26 6.77 -10.73
N ALA A 116 24.66 7.24 -9.54
CA ALA A 116 25.62 6.53 -8.69
C ALA A 116 25.07 5.19 -8.17
N LYS A 117 25.89 4.47 -7.41
CA LYS A 117 25.42 3.33 -6.61
C LYS A 117 24.80 3.86 -5.31
N PRO A 118 23.58 3.46 -4.94
CA PRO A 118 22.95 3.94 -3.72
C PRO A 118 23.66 3.37 -2.49
N GLU A 119 23.85 4.22 -1.49
CA GLU A 119 24.43 3.84 -0.20
C GLU A 119 23.35 3.29 0.72
N PHE A 120 23.67 2.20 1.43
CA PHE A 120 22.81 1.71 2.50
C PHE A 120 23.04 2.50 3.78
N PHE A 121 21.97 2.76 4.51
CA PHE A 121 21.99 3.45 5.79
C PHE A 121 20.98 2.83 6.76
N ASP A 122 21.15 3.09 8.05
CA ASP A 122 20.19 2.76 9.09
C ASP A 122 19.84 4.01 9.94
N ARG A 123 19.33 3.78 11.14
CA ARG A 123 18.99 4.82 12.11
C ARG A 123 20.13 5.83 12.32
N ASP A 124 21.36 5.36 12.45
CA ASP A 124 22.48 6.16 12.96
C ASP A 124 23.72 6.14 12.03
N ARG A 125 23.81 5.17 11.12
CA ARG A 125 24.99 4.89 10.30
C ARG A 125 24.70 5.00 8.80
N ASP A 126 25.70 5.45 8.07
CA ASP A 126 25.73 5.52 6.60
C ASP A 126 26.72 4.48 6.04
N ALA A 127 26.75 4.34 4.71
CA ALA A 127 27.68 3.47 3.97
C ALA A 127 27.75 2.02 4.50
N LEU A 128 26.60 1.47 4.90
CA LEU A 128 26.50 0.14 5.47
C LEU A 128 26.83 -0.95 4.46
N ARG A 129 27.52 -1.99 4.92
CA ARG A 129 27.65 -3.26 4.17
C ARG A 129 26.38 -4.07 4.34
N ALA A 130 25.40 -3.84 3.46
CA ALA A 130 24.07 -4.45 3.55
C ALA A 130 24.08 -5.98 3.72
N ARG A 131 25.03 -6.69 3.10
CA ARG A 131 25.17 -8.15 3.28
C ARG A 131 25.49 -8.54 4.71
N SER A 132 26.35 -7.78 5.39
CA SER A 132 26.70 -8.00 6.80
C SER A 132 25.53 -7.66 7.71
N GLU A 133 24.84 -6.54 7.44
CA GLU A 133 23.70 -6.11 8.26
C GLU A 133 22.48 -7.05 8.15
N THR A 134 22.37 -7.77 7.02
CA THR A 134 21.29 -8.73 6.76
C THR A 134 21.67 -10.18 7.04
N GLU A 135 22.84 -10.41 7.64
CA GLU A 135 23.29 -11.75 8.00
C GLU A 135 22.31 -12.41 8.98
N GLY A 136 21.94 -13.67 8.70
CA GLY A 136 20.98 -14.43 9.49
C GLY A 136 19.52 -14.02 9.35
N TRP A 137 19.17 -12.95 8.63
CA TRP A 137 17.76 -12.55 8.44
C TRP A 137 16.98 -13.61 7.65
N SER A 138 17.64 -14.39 6.78
CA SER A 138 17.02 -15.50 6.06
C SER A 138 16.55 -16.65 6.94
N GLU A 139 17.05 -16.72 8.18
CA GLU A 139 16.65 -17.70 9.18
C GLU A 139 15.42 -17.26 9.98
N ASP A 140 15.12 -15.95 9.97
CA ASP A 140 13.88 -15.45 10.56
C ASP A 140 12.67 -15.98 9.77
N ARG A 141 11.47 -15.96 10.38
CA ARG A 141 10.23 -16.39 9.69
C ARG A 141 9.95 -15.55 8.43
N HIS A 142 10.34 -14.29 8.46
CA HIS A 142 10.08 -13.30 7.41
C HIS A 142 10.97 -12.06 7.60
N HIS A 143 10.98 -11.17 6.62
CA HIS A 143 11.35 -9.76 6.79
C HIS A 143 10.28 -8.88 6.12
N PHE A 144 10.27 -7.59 6.44
CA PHE A 144 9.40 -6.63 5.79
C PHE A 144 10.19 -5.83 4.77
N ARG A 145 9.55 -5.54 3.64
CA ARG A 145 10.03 -4.61 2.64
C ARG A 145 9.06 -3.45 2.57
N PHE A 146 9.57 -2.25 2.55
CA PHE A 146 8.79 -1.05 2.34
C PHE A 146 9.40 -0.23 1.22
N ILE A 147 8.55 0.43 0.44
CA ILE A 147 8.94 1.54 -0.43
C ILE A 147 8.23 2.77 0.10
N VAL A 148 8.98 3.82 0.40
CA VAL A 148 8.47 5.12 0.84
C VAL A 148 8.75 6.13 -0.26
N SER A 149 7.70 6.58 -0.94
CA SER A 149 7.77 7.50 -2.08
C SER A 149 6.94 8.76 -1.78
N PRO A 150 7.53 9.83 -1.22
CA PRO A 150 6.88 11.13 -1.12
C PRO A 150 6.67 11.74 -2.52
N GLU A 151 5.52 12.38 -2.77
CA GLU A 151 5.21 12.96 -4.10
C GLU A 151 6.22 14.04 -4.52
N HIS A 152 6.81 14.75 -3.56
CA HIS A 152 7.84 15.77 -3.77
C HIS A 152 9.16 15.36 -3.11
N GLY A 153 9.57 14.11 -3.33
CA GLY A 153 10.83 13.56 -2.81
C GLY A 153 12.08 14.29 -3.29
N ASP A 154 11.99 14.96 -4.44
CA ASP A 154 13.01 15.87 -5.00
C ASP A 154 13.33 17.06 -4.08
N ARG A 155 12.39 17.46 -3.22
CA ARG A 155 12.53 18.59 -2.29
C ARG A 155 12.95 18.16 -0.88
N LEU A 156 13.23 16.87 -0.69
CA LEU A 156 13.58 16.30 0.60
C LEU A 156 15.02 15.77 0.56
N ASP A 157 15.76 15.98 1.64
CA ASP A 157 16.83 15.05 1.99
C ASP A 157 16.18 13.72 2.39
N LEU A 158 16.14 12.80 1.41
CA LEU A 158 15.40 11.56 1.53
C LEU A 158 15.96 10.64 2.62
N LYS A 159 17.27 10.70 2.88
CA LYS A 159 17.93 9.88 3.90
C LYS A 159 17.47 10.30 5.30
N SER A 160 17.56 11.60 5.63
CA SER A 160 17.07 12.08 6.94
C SER A 160 15.56 12.00 7.07
N TYR A 161 14.80 12.18 5.98
CA TYR A 161 13.36 11.96 5.94
C TYR A 161 13.00 10.52 6.36
N VAL A 162 13.63 9.51 5.75
CA VAL A 162 13.37 8.09 6.08
C VAL A 162 13.74 7.77 7.52
N ARG A 163 14.86 8.30 8.03
CA ARG A 163 15.23 8.12 9.45
C ARG A 163 14.14 8.60 10.39
N GLU A 164 13.60 9.78 10.13
CA GLU A 164 12.54 10.34 10.96
C GLU A 164 11.24 9.52 10.86
N VAL A 165 10.86 9.09 9.66
CA VAL A 165 9.72 8.19 9.45
C VAL A 165 9.91 6.89 10.24
N MET A 166 11.09 6.27 10.13
CA MET A 166 11.41 5.03 10.83
C MET A 166 11.51 5.19 12.35
N GLY A 167 11.94 6.36 12.83
CA GLY A 167 11.90 6.70 14.25
C GLY A 167 10.47 6.74 14.80
N ARG A 168 9.53 7.37 14.07
CA ARG A 168 8.11 7.38 14.45
C ARG A 168 7.48 5.99 14.36
N VAL A 169 7.82 5.21 13.33
CA VAL A 169 7.35 3.82 13.18
C VAL A 169 7.86 2.93 14.32
N SER A 170 9.14 3.04 14.67
CA SER A 170 9.75 2.34 15.82
C SER A 170 9.03 2.68 17.12
N ALA A 171 8.75 3.96 17.37
CA ALA A 171 8.05 4.42 18.57
C ALA A 171 6.59 3.93 18.64
N ASP A 172 5.86 3.97 17.51
CA ASP A 172 4.48 3.47 17.43
C ASP A 172 4.40 1.97 17.68
N LEU A 173 5.38 1.20 17.19
CA LEU A 173 5.44 -0.25 17.36
C LEU A 173 5.97 -0.68 18.74
N GLY A 174 6.49 0.26 19.54
CA GLY A 174 7.14 -0.03 20.81
C GLY A 174 8.46 -0.79 20.66
N GLU A 175 9.15 -0.61 19.54
CA GLU A 175 10.39 -1.32 19.19
C GLU A 175 11.55 -0.34 19.02
N PRO A 176 12.13 0.18 20.12
CA PRO A 176 13.21 1.18 20.05
C PRO A 176 14.46 0.66 19.32
N ASP A 177 14.68 -0.66 19.35
CA ASP A 177 15.80 -1.33 18.69
C ASP A 177 15.42 -1.98 17.35
N LEU A 178 14.34 -1.48 16.71
CA LEU A 178 13.88 -1.96 15.41
C LEU A 178 15.03 -1.96 14.40
N LYS A 179 15.47 -3.15 14.00
CA LYS A 179 16.55 -3.31 13.02
C LYS A 179 16.02 -3.10 11.61
N TRP A 180 16.54 -2.09 10.94
CA TRP A 180 16.23 -1.79 9.54
C TRP A 180 17.45 -1.25 8.81
N ILE A 181 17.48 -1.45 7.50
CA ILE A 181 18.40 -0.78 6.57
C ILE A 181 17.61 -0.20 5.41
N ALA A 182 18.09 0.87 4.80
CA ALA A 182 17.43 1.50 3.67
C ALA A 182 18.43 1.93 2.59
N ALA A 183 17.93 2.11 1.38
CA ALA A 183 18.64 2.70 0.25
C ALA A 183 17.69 3.64 -0.52
N CYS A 184 18.19 4.82 -0.89
CA CYS A 184 17.44 5.83 -1.64
C CYS A 184 17.69 5.66 -3.15
N HIS A 185 16.62 5.63 -3.95
CA HIS A 185 16.63 5.50 -5.40
C HIS A 185 16.15 6.81 -6.07
N TYR A 186 16.84 7.21 -7.14
CA TYR A 186 16.64 8.44 -7.91
C TYR A 186 16.55 8.17 -9.43
N ASP A 187 16.46 6.91 -9.83
CA ASP A 187 16.39 6.44 -11.22
C ASP A 187 14.97 6.40 -11.80
N THR A 188 14.01 6.99 -11.09
CA THR A 188 12.61 7.11 -11.50
C THR A 188 12.16 8.55 -11.36
N ASP A 189 11.00 8.90 -11.95
CA ASP A 189 10.43 10.26 -11.87
C ASP A 189 10.19 10.75 -10.44
N GLN A 190 10.11 9.84 -9.45
CA GLN A 190 9.88 10.19 -8.05
C GLN A 190 10.93 9.52 -7.15
N PRO A 191 11.85 10.31 -6.55
CA PRO A 191 12.80 9.80 -5.57
C PRO A 191 12.08 9.04 -4.44
N HIS A 192 12.58 7.86 -4.12
CA HIS A 192 11.94 6.97 -3.16
C HIS A 192 12.97 6.13 -2.40
N ALA A 193 12.58 5.63 -1.23
CA ALA A 193 13.45 4.82 -0.42
C ALA A 193 12.92 3.40 -0.27
N HIS A 194 13.81 2.43 -0.46
CA HIS A 194 13.58 1.04 -0.09
C HIS A 194 14.03 0.83 1.34
N VAL A 195 13.16 0.29 2.19
CA VAL A 195 13.45 -0.01 3.59
C VAL A 195 13.22 -1.49 3.85
N LEU A 196 14.26 -2.17 4.33
CA LEU A 196 14.19 -3.54 4.82
C LEU A 196 14.13 -3.51 6.33
N VAL A 197 13.12 -4.15 6.92
CA VAL A 197 12.97 -4.27 8.38
C VAL A 197 13.04 -5.74 8.75
N ARG A 198 13.89 -6.07 9.72
CA ARG A 198 14.06 -7.45 10.19
C ARG A 198 12.75 -7.98 10.77
N GLY A 199 12.40 -9.24 10.50
CA GLY A 199 11.18 -9.86 11.04
C GLY A 199 11.33 -10.41 12.46
N ARG A 200 12.28 -9.89 13.24
CA ARG A 200 12.59 -10.33 14.59
C ARG A 200 12.79 -9.13 15.50
N ARG A 201 12.23 -9.20 16.71
CA ARG A 201 12.33 -8.17 17.76
C ARG A 201 13.67 -8.24 18.49
N GLY A 202 13.97 -7.22 19.29
CA GLY A 202 15.16 -7.19 20.14
C GLY A 202 15.24 -8.34 21.15
N ASP A 203 14.09 -8.85 21.60
CA ASP A 203 13.98 -10.01 22.50
C ASP A 203 14.06 -11.38 21.80
N GLY A 204 14.27 -11.38 20.47
CA GLY A 204 14.39 -12.60 19.68
C GLY A 204 13.06 -13.26 19.29
N ARG A 205 11.90 -12.69 19.61
CA ARG A 205 10.59 -13.16 19.09
C ARG A 205 10.34 -12.64 17.68
N ASP A 206 9.40 -13.28 16.97
CA ASP A 206 8.96 -12.79 15.67
C ASP A 206 8.37 -11.38 15.79
N MET A 207 8.83 -10.48 14.93
CA MET A 207 8.25 -9.16 14.75
C MET A 207 6.91 -9.31 14.03
N VAL A 208 5.87 -8.64 14.53
CA VAL A 208 4.54 -8.66 13.93
C VAL A 208 4.03 -7.23 13.91
N ILE A 209 3.83 -6.69 12.71
CA ILE A 209 3.25 -5.38 12.50
C ILE A 209 1.73 -5.55 12.30
N PRO A 210 0.87 -4.88 13.08
CA PRO A 210 -0.58 -4.98 12.92
C PRO A 210 -1.03 -4.62 11.50
N ARG A 211 -2.03 -5.34 10.97
CA ARG A 211 -2.54 -5.14 9.61
C ARG A 211 -2.99 -3.71 9.36
N ASP A 212 -3.67 -3.09 10.32
CA ASP A 212 -4.14 -1.71 10.19
C ASP A 212 -2.98 -0.71 10.19
N TYR A 213 -1.92 -1.00 10.93
CA TYR A 213 -0.70 -0.21 10.90
C TYR A 213 0.01 -0.31 9.54
N MET A 214 0.09 -1.52 8.96
CA MET A 214 0.59 -1.73 7.60
C MET A 214 -0.27 -1.02 6.55
N GLY A 215 -1.60 -1.06 6.69
CA GLY A 215 -2.53 -0.48 5.72
C GLY A 215 -2.63 1.04 5.76
N TYR A 216 -2.40 1.65 6.93
CA TYR A 216 -2.66 3.07 7.16
C TYR A 216 -1.60 3.77 8.02
N GLY A 217 -1.17 3.15 9.12
CA GLY A 217 -0.29 3.77 10.12
C GLY A 217 1.04 4.24 9.55
N PHE A 218 1.77 3.36 8.85
CA PHE A 218 3.07 3.69 8.27
C PHE A 218 2.97 4.88 7.31
N ARG A 219 2.02 4.83 6.37
CA ARG A 219 1.80 5.91 5.40
C ARG A 219 1.47 7.22 6.10
N ALA A 220 0.68 7.20 7.16
CA ALA A 220 0.34 8.42 7.88
C ALA A 220 1.55 9.06 8.56
N ARG A 221 2.42 8.27 9.22
CA ARG A 221 3.68 8.78 9.79
C ARG A 221 4.56 9.40 8.70
N ALA A 222 4.65 8.73 7.56
CA ALA A 222 5.40 9.24 6.41
C ALA A 222 4.82 10.56 5.86
N GLN A 223 3.49 10.68 5.80
CA GLN A 223 2.81 11.90 5.40
C GLN A 223 2.99 13.03 6.42
N GLU A 224 2.95 12.74 7.72
CA GLU A 224 3.19 13.73 8.78
C GLU A 224 4.61 14.30 8.69
N VAL A 225 5.64 13.46 8.56
CA VAL A 225 7.02 13.94 8.39
C VAL A 225 7.15 14.78 7.11
N ALA A 226 6.53 14.35 6.00
CA ALA A 226 6.59 15.10 4.75
C ALA A 226 5.90 16.47 4.91
N GLN A 227 4.76 16.49 5.59
CA GLN A 227 3.99 17.69 5.88
C GLN A 227 4.76 18.68 6.76
N GLU A 228 5.46 18.19 7.78
CA GLU A 228 6.25 19.04 8.67
C GLU A 228 7.47 19.65 7.96
N ARG A 229 8.07 18.92 7.01
CA ARG A 229 9.25 19.39 6.25
C ARG A 229 8.91 20.29 5.06
N LEU A 230 7.80 20.01 4.37
CA LEU A 230 7.43 20.70 3.13
C LEU A 230 6.28 21.70 3.32
N GLY A 231 5.60 21.67 4.46
CA GLY A 231 4.35 22.41 4.67
C GLY A 231 3.18 21.83 3.87
N ASP A 232 2.09 22.58 3.85
CA ASP A 232 0.92 22.28 3.01
C ASP A 232 1.26 22.48 1.53
N LEU A 233 0.62 21.71 0.67
CA LEU A 233 0.63 21.96 -0.76
C LEU A 233 -0.02 23.30 -1.05
N SER A 234 0.53 23.97 -2.05
CA SER A 234 -0.12 25.15 -2.61
C SER A 234 -1.52 24.77 -3.11
N ARG A 235 -2.44 25.73 -3.06
CA ARG A 235 -3.80 25.56 -3.60
C ARG A 235 -3.77 25.10 -5.06
N VAL A 236 -2.88 25.69 -5.86
CA VAL A 236 -2.70 25.36 -7.28
C VAL A 236 -2.25 23.91 -7.46
N ASP A 237 -1.29 23.43 -6.67
CA ASP A 237 -0.82 22.04 -6.76
C ASP A 237 -1.91 21.05 -6.33
N ALA A 238 -2.66 21.38 -5.28
CA ALA A 238 -3.77 20.57 -4.83
C ALA A 238 -4.90 20.50 -5.89
N GLU A 239 -5.23 21.62 -6.53
CA GLU A 239 -6.20 21.67 -7.63
C GLU A 239 -5.72 20.88 -8.86
N ARG A 240 -4.45 21.03 -9.25
CA ARG A 240 -3.82 20.23 -10.33
C ARG A 240 -3.87 18.73 -10.03
N ARG A 241 -3.61 18.33 -8.78
CA ARG A 241 -3.68 16.92 -8.36
C ARG A 241 -5.07 16.36 -8.57
N ILE A 242 -6.11 17.08 -8.15
CA ILE A 242 -7.51 16.65 -8.32
C ILE A 242 -7.89 16.59 -9.78
N TRP A 243 -7.50 17.59 -10.57
CA TRP A 243 -7.74 17.59 -12.01
C TRP A 243 -7.14 16.35 -12.68
N ARG A 244 -5.89 16.00 -12.36
CA ARG A 244 -5.26 14.76 -12.86
C ARG A 244 -6.04 13.50 -12.49
N GLU A 245 -6.70 13.45 -11.34
CA GLU A 245 -7.52 12.29 -10.98
C GLU A 245 -8.79 12.16 -11.84
N THR A 246 -9.35 13.26 -12.35
CA THR A 246 -10.52 13.19 -13.25
C THR A 246 -10.18 12.50 -14.59
N GLN A 247 -8.95 12.66 -15.07
CA GLN A 247 -8.47 12.14 -16.35
C GLN A 247 -7.73 10.79 -16.23
N ALA A 248 -7.78 10.14 -15.06
CA ALA A 248 -6.96 8.97 -14.80
C ALA A 248 -7.59 7.67 -15.31
N ASP A 249 -6.83 6.87 -16.09
CA ASP A 249 -7.24 5.53 -16.56
C ASP A 249 -7.06 4.45 -15.48
N ARG A 250 -7.58 4.74 -14.28
CA ARG A 250 -7.58 3.85 -13.12
C ARG A 250 -8.78 4.19 -12.23
N PHE A 251 -9.12 3.29 -11.32
CA PHE A 251 -10.17 3.54 -10.33
C PHE A 251 -9.70 4.57 -9.28
N THR A 252 -10.51 5.61 -9.05
CA THR A 252 -10.17 6.79 -8.25
C THR A 252 -11.16 7.02 -7.10
N GLY A 253 -10.97 8.13 -6.36
CA GLY A 253 -11.96 8.58 -5.38
C GLY A 253 -13.26 9.07 -6.02
N PHE A 254 -13.21 9.59 -7.25
CA PHE A 254 -14.40 10.03 -7.98
C PHE A 254 -15.30 8.84 -8.29
N ASP A 255 -14.74 7.76 -8.84
CA ASP A 255 -15.50 6.57 -9.23
C ASP A 255 -16.21 5.93 -8.04
N ARG A 256 -15.55 5.86 -6.88
CA ARG A 256 -16.19 5.39 -5.63
C ARG A 256 -17.39 6.23 -5.22
N ARG A 257 -17.33 7.54 -5.40
CA ARG A 257 -18.44 8.45 -5.07
C ARG A 257 -19.56 8.33 -6.09
N LEU A 258 -19.24 8.21 -7.37
CA LEU A 258 -20.22 8.00 -8.43
C LEU A 258 -20.97 6.69 -8.21
N VAL A 259 -20.26 5.58 -7.95
CA VAL A 259 -20.88 4.29 -7.63
C VAL A 259 -21.75 4.38 -6.36
N ALA A 260 -21.29 5.07 -5.32
CA ALA A 260 -22.08 5.24 -4.09
C ALA A 260 -23.30 6.16 -4.27
N ALA A 261 -23.30 7.06 -5.24
CA ALA A 261 -24.40 7.97 -5.57
C ALA A 261 -25.34 7.42 -6.65
N ALA A 262 -24.98 6.32 -7.30
CA ALA A 262 -25.79 5.71 -8.34
C ALA A 262 -27.09 5.13 -7.76
N ASP A 263 -28.17 5.22 -8.53
CA ASP A 263 -29.43 4.57 -8.18
C ASP A 263 -29.40 3.06 -8.45
N GLY A 264 -30.54 2.38 -8.21
CA GLY A 264 -30.67 0.94 -8.42
C GLY A 264 -30.45 0.47 -9.86
N GLU A 265 -30.46 1.38 -10.84
CA GLU A 265 -30.19 1.11 -12.25
C GLU A 265 -28.78 1.57 -12.68
N GLY A 266 -27.95 1.98 -11.72
CA GLY A 266 -26.58 2.42 -11.99
C GLY A 266 -26.48 3.82 -12.59
N ARG A 267 -27.54 4.64 -12.49
CA ARG A 267 -27.54 6.00 -13.04
C ARG A 267 -27.12 7.03 -12.01
N VAL A 268 -26.32 8.00 -12.44
CA VAL A 268 -25.87 9.16 -11.67
C VAL A 268 -26.26 10.44 -12.40
N GLY A 269 -26.55 11.52 -11.67
CA GLY A 269 -26.77 12.83 -12.29
C GLY A 269 -25.52 13.29 -13.04
N ASP A 270 -25.71 13.95 -14.17
CA ASP A 270 -24.62 14.58 -14.93
C ASP A 270 -24.00 15.77 -14.18
N GLY A 271 -24.66 16.28 -13.13
CA GLY A 271 -24.24 17.43 -12.36
C GLY A 271 -24.50 18.76 -13.07
N ALA A 272 -25.29 18.79 -14.15
CA ALA A 272 -25.79 20.03 -14.75
C ALA A 272 -26.69 20.78 -13.75
N GLY A 273 -26.63 22.11 -13.76
CA GLY A 273 -27.37 22.97 -12.82
C GLY A 273 -26.71 23.17 -11.45
N ALA A 274 -25.73 22.35 -11.07
CA ALA A 274 -24.90 22.58 -9.88
C ALA A 274 -23.69 23.47 -10.22
N SER A 275 -23.57 24.60 -9.52
CA SER A 275 -22.49 25.58 -9.69
C SER A 275 -21.25 25.29 -8.84
N ASP A 276 -21.27 24.26 -8.01
CA ASP A 276 -20.11 23.91 -7.21
C ASP A 276 -18.96 23.34 -8.07
N ALA A 277 -17.73 23.54 -7.61
CA ALA A 277 -16.54 23.06 -8.31
C ALA A 277 -16.52 21.52 -8.46
N TRP A 278 -17.28 20.79 -7.65
CA TRP A 278 -17.29 19.34 -7.66
C TRP A 278 -18.17 18.77 -8.76
N ALA A 279 -19.31 19.40 -9.04
CA ALA A 279 -20.14 19.11 -10.19
C ALA A 279 -19.33 19.30 -11.49
N ALA A 280 -18.49 20.33 -11.57
CA ALA A 280 -17.56 20.50 -12.69
C ALA A 280 -16.54 19.36 -12.81
N LEU A 281 -15.92 18.95 -11.70
CA LEU A 281 -14.94 17.85 -11.69
C LEU A 281 -15.57 16.49 -11.99
N ASN A 282 -16.77 16.23 -11.48
CA ASN A 282 -17.53 15.02 -11.81
C ASN A 282 -17.97 15.00 -13.26
N ARG A 283 -18.43 16.13 -13.81
CA ARG A 283 -18.70 16.26 -15.24
C ARG A 283 -17.46 15.90 -16.05
N GLY A 284 -16.30 16.45 -15.67
CA GLY A 284 -15.03 16.10 -16.28
C GLY A 284 -14.72 14.60 -16.19
N ARG A 285 -14.93 13.99 -15.02
CA ARG A 285 -14.74 12.55 -14.84
C ARG A 285 -15.72 11.70 -15.65
N LEU A 286 -17.02 12.03 -15.63
CA LEU A 286 -18.06 11.31 -16.36
C LEU A 286 -17.83 11.35 -17.87
N ARG A 287 -17.43 12.51 -18.41
CA ARG A 287 -17.00 12.64 -19.81
C ARG A 287 -15.78 11.79 -20.13
N HIS A 288 -14.79 11.73 -19.22
CA HIS A 288 -13.64 10.83 -19.37
C HIS A 288 -14.06 9.36 -19.39
N LEU A 289 -14.94 8.95 -18.48
CA LEU A 289 -15.48 7.59 -18.44
C LEU A 289 -16.30 7.27 -19.69
N GLU A 290 -17.07 8.22 -20.21
CA GLU A 290 -17.79 8.08 -21.48
C GLU A 290 -16.85 7.89 -22.67
N ALA A 291 -15.76 8.67 -22.75
CA ALA A 291 -14.73 8.47 -23.77
C ALA A 291 -14.06 7.08 -23.69
N LEU A 292 -14.03 6.46 -22.51
CA LEU A 292 -13.57 5.08 -22.31
C LEU A 292 -14.66 4.02 -22.54
N GLY A 293 -15.90 4.43 -22.86
CA GLY A 293 -17.05 3.53 -22.99
C GLY A 293 -17.52 2.92 -21.66
N LEU A 294 -17.20 3.57 -20.53
CA LEU A 294 -17.51 3.13 -19.17
C LEU A 294 -18.66 3.90 -18.51
N ALA A 295 -19.18 4.91 -19.20
CA ALA A 295 -20.40 5.61 -18.87
C ALA A 295 -21.14 5.96 -20.17
N VAL A 296 -22.47 5.99 -20.13
CA VAL A 296 -23.30 6.39 -21.27
C VAL A 296 -24.17 7.56 -20.84
N HIS A 297 -24.12 8.65 -21.58
CA HIS A 297 -25.00 9.79 -21.34
C HIS A 297 -26.45 9.49 -21.74
N GLU A 298 -27.38 9.70 -20.80
CA GLU A 298 -28.82 9.45 -20.92
C GLU A 298 -29.59 10.69 -20.41
N GLY A 299 -29.77 11.69 -21.28
CA GLY A 299 -30.50 12.92 -20.94
C GLY A 299 -29.70 13.82 -20.00
N ASP A 300 -30.16 13.95 -18.75
CA ASP A 300 -29.51 14.69 -17.65
C ASP A 300 -28.72 13.78 -16.70
N ARG A 301 -28.51 12.52 -17.10
CA ARG A 301 -27.85 11.50 -16.29
C ARG A 301 -26.81 10.74 -17.09
N TYR A 302 -25.95 10.02 -16.38
CA TYR A 302 -25.07 9.00 -16.95
C TYR A 302 -25.43 7.65 -16.36
N ARG A 303 -25.50 6.61 -17.19
CA ARG A 303 -25.51 5.21 -16.76
C ARG A 303 -24.08 4.70 -16.70
N LEU A 304 -23.65 4.27 -15.52
CA LEU A 304 -22.32 3.69 -15.32
C LEU A 304 -22.28 2.24 -15.78
N ASP A 305 -21.12 1.79 -16.28
CA ASP A 305 -20.90 0.38 -16.58
C ASP A 305 -20.93 -0.48 -15.30
N ALA A 306 -21.65 -1.60 -15.31
CA ALA A 306 -21.77 -2.48 -14.14
C ALA A 306 -20.42 -3.07 -13.70
N ALA A 307 -19.45 -3.18 -14.61
CA ALA A 307 -18.09 -3.64 -14.37
C ALA A 307 -17.07 -2.48 -14.36
N LEU A 308 -17.50 -1.24 -14.10
CA LEU A 308 -16.66 -0.03 -14.09
C LEU A 308 -15.35 -0.21 -13.31
N GLU A 309 -15.44 -0.71 -12.06
CA GLU A 309 -14.26 -0.89 -11.21
C GLU A 309 -13.30 -1.93 -11.79
N GLU A 310 -13.81 -3.07 -12.26
CA GLU A 310 -13.00 -4.13 -12.85
C GLU A 310 -12.27 -3.65 -14.11
N LYS A 311 -13.00 -2.98 -15.02
CA LYS A 311 -12.43 -2.46 -16.27
C LYS A 311 -11.34 -1.39 -16.01
N LEU A 312 -11.58 -0.45 -15.10
CA LEU A 312 -10.58 0.56 -14.73
C LEU A 312 -9.35 -0.04 -14.04
N ARG A 313 -9.51 -1.08 -13.21
CA ARG A 313 -8.38 -1.83 -12.64
C ARG A 313 -7.63 -2.62 -13.70
N GLY A 314 -8.34 -3.15 -14.69
CA GLY A 314 -7.77 -3.79 -15.87
C GLY A 314 -6.90 -2.85 -16.70
N LEU A 315 -7.39 -1.63 -16.96
CA LEU A 315 -6.62 -0.57 -17.67
C LEU A 315 -5.33 -0.21 -16.93
N GLN A 316 -5.41 -0.01 -15.61
CA GLN A 316 -4.23 0.24 -14.78
C GLN A 316 -3.21 -0.91 -14.89
N THR A 317 -3.68 -2.15 -14.76
CA THR A 317 -2.84 -3.35 -14.85
C THR A 317 -2.17 -3.46 -16.22
N ARG A 318 -2.91 -3.22 -17.30
CA ARG A 318 -2.38 -3.27 -18.68
C ARG A 318 -1.30 -2.22 -18.90
N ARG A 319 -1.48 -1.01 -18.37
CA ARG A 319 -0.45 0.03 -18.41
C ARG A 319 0.83 -0.40 -17.69
N ASP A 320 0.71 -1.04 -16.53
CA ASP A 320 1.86 -1.55 -15.77
C ASP A 320 2.60 -2.68 -16.54
N ILE A 321 1.86 -3.58 -17.18
CA ILE A 321 2.44 -4.64 -18.04
C ILE A 321 3.19 -4.01 -19.22
N LEU A 322 2.57 -3.07 -19.95
CA LEU A 322 3.19 -2.41 -21.09
C LEU A 322 4.47 -1.67 -20.70
N ARG A 323 4.49 -1.03 -19.52
CA ARG A 323 5.71 -0.40 -18.98
C ARG A 323 6.83 -1.44 -18.83
N THR A 324 6.54 -2.60 -18.23
CA THR A 324 7.54 -3.66 -18.06
C THR A 324 8.01 -4.25 -19.39
N LEU A 325 7.11 -4.48 -20.34
CA LEU A 325 7.48 -5.01 -21.65
C LEU A 325 8.37 -4.02 -22.43
N ASN A 326 8.05 -2.73 -22.40
CA ASN A 326 8.86 -1.69 -23.04
C ASN A 326 10.24 -1.57 -22.39
N GLN A 327 10.32 -1.55 -21.06
CA GLN A 327 11.59 -1.53 -20.34
C GLN A 327 12.48 -2.70 -20.77
N ARG A 328 11.92 -3.92 -20.82
CA ARG A 328 12.67 -5.10 -21.22
C ARG A 328 13.09 -5.07 -22.68
N ARG A 329 12.24 -4.55 -23.58
CA ARG A 329 12.59 -4.35 -24.99
C ARG A 329 13.82 -3.44 -25.12
N LEU A 330 13.89 -2.38 -24.32
CA LEU A 330 15.06 -1.48 -24.29
C LEU A 330 16.31 -2.18 -23.75
N GLU A 331 16.17 -3.05 -22.74
CA GLU A 331 17.31 -3.77 -22.13
C GLU A 331 17.85 -4.93 -22.99
N THR A 332 16.97 -5.64 -23.69
CA THR A 332 17.31 -6.92 -24.38
C THR A 332 17.23 -6.85 -25.90
N GLY A 333 16.62 -5.80 -26.46
CA GLY A 333 16.35 -5.67 -27.89
C GLY A 333 15.27 -6.62 -28.42
N GLN A 334 14.63 -7.44 -27.58
CA GLN A 334 13.67 -8.46 -28.01
C GLN A 334 12.22 -8.07 -27.69
N GLU A 335 11.31 -8.32 -28.64
CA GLU A 335 9.88 -8.22 -28.39
C GLU A 335 9.35 -9.46 -27.66
N SER A 336 8.46 -9.24 -26.70
CA SER A 336 7.80 -10.31 -25.93
C SER A 336 6.29 -10.20 -26.12
N ARG A 337 5.63 -11.34 -26.34
CA ARG A 337 4.17 -11.44 -26.47
C ARG A 337 3.53 -11.77 -25.14
N MET A 338 2.32 -11.31 -24.90
CA MET A 338 1.57 -11.73 -23.72
C MET A 338 1.11 -13.18 -23.89
N LEU A 339 1.22 -13.99 -22.84
CA LEU A 339 0.67 -15.34 -22.82
C LEU A 339 -0.85 -15.27 -23.05
N GLY A 340 -1.34 -16.02 -24.03
CA GLY A 340 -2.76 -16.15 -24.32
C GLY A 340 -3.41 -17.28 -23.52
N HIS A 341 -4.65 -17.62 -23.87
CA HIS A 341 -5.37 -18.73 -23.26
C HIS A 341 -4.79 -20.11 -23.62
N ALA A 342 -4.14 -20.22 -24.79
CA ALA A 342 -3.47 -21.45 -25.21
C ALA A 342 -2.21 -21.68 -24.36
N PRO A 343 -2.03 -22.89 -23.79
CA PRO A 343 -0.82 -23.19 -23.04
C PRO A 343 0.43 -23.10 -23.91
N VAL A 344 1.51 -22.54 -23.35
CA VAL A 344 2.81 -22.45 -24.02
C VAL A 344 3.82 -23.30 -23.26
N ARG A 345 4.47 -24.21 -24.00
CA ARG A 345 5.61 -24.99 -23.51
C ARG A 345 6.92 -24.36 -24.01
N GLY A 346 7.84 -24.11 -23.09
CA GLY A 346 9.12 -23.51 -23.44
C GLY A 346 10.11 -23.47 -22.29
N ALA A 347 11.28 -22.88 -22.55
CA ALA A 347 12.31 -22.67 -21.55
C ALA A 347 12.14 -21.30 -20.88
N VAL A 348 12.27 -21.23 -19.56
CA VAL A 348 12.29 -19.96 -18.82
C VAL A 348 13.54 -19.18 -19.20
N VAL A 349 13.37 -18.08 -19.93
CA VAL A 349 14.48 -17.21 -20.38
C VAL A 349 14.69 -16.01 -19.47
N GLY A 350 13.70 -15.69 -18.66
CA GLY A 350 13.77 -14.60 -17.70
C GLY A 350 12.57 -14.61 -16.76
N GLY A 351 12.66 -13.79 -15.74
CA GLY A 351 11.59 -13.57 -14.79
C GLY A 351 11.97 -12.41 -13.90
N GLY A 352 10.97 -11.76 -13.33
CA GLY A 352 11.20 -10.55 -12.57
C GLY A 352 9.97 -10.19 -11.76
N VAL A 353 10.00 -8.96 -11.25
CA VAL A 353 8.91 -8.37 -10.50
C VAL A 353 8.52 -7.05 -11.19
N HIS A 354 7.24 -6.82 -11.38
CA HIS A 354 6.68 -5.57 -11.92
C HIS A 354 6.88 -4.40 -10.98
N ASP A 355 6.97 -4.70 -9.70
CA ASP A 355 7.20 -3.73 -8.66
C ASP A 355 8.54 -4.00 -8.00
N GLU A 356 9.22 -2.92 -7.66
CA GLU A 356 10.53 -2.98 -7.02
C GLU A 356 10.46 -3.63 -5.62
N ILE A 357 9.25 -3.71 -5.03
CA ILE A 357 9.02 -4.36 -3.72
C ILE A 357 8.98 -5.89 -3.83
N GLY A 358 8.70 -6.41 -5.03
CA GLY A 358 8.72 -7.84 -5.33
C GLY A 358 7.42 -8.59 -5.09
N ALA A 359 6.26 -7.92 -5.09
CA ALA A 359 4.97 -8.55 -4.89
C ALA A 359 4.33 -9.04 -6.19
N ALA A 360 4.58 -8.37 -7.31
CA ALA A 360 3.98 -8.68 -8.60
C ALA A 360 4.98 -9.40 -9.51
N THR A 361 5.12 -10.71 -9.40
CA THR A 361 6.09 -11.50 -10.17
C THR A 361 5.61 -11.78 -11.60
N PHE A 362 6.55 -11.89 -12.54
CA PHE A 362 6.31 -12.39 -13.89
C PHE A 362 7.41 -13.33 -14.34
N VAL A 363 7.10 -14.08 -15.39
CA VAL A 363 8.03 -14.99 -16.07
C VAL A 363 7.98 -14.77 -17.57
N LEU A 364 9.10 -15.07 -18.21
CA LEU A 364 9.27 -15.09 -19.65
C LEU A 364 9.67 -16.50 -20.07
N VAL A 365 8.88 -17.06 -20.97
CA VAL A 365 9.09 -18.41 -21.50
C VAL A 365 9.30 -18.32 -23.00
N ARG A 366 10.42 -18.86 -23.48
CA ARG A 366 10.71 -18.97 -24.91
C ARG A 366 10.25 -20.32 -25.42
N ASP A 367 9.36 -20.29 -26.41
CA ASP A 367 8.94 -21.51 -27.10
C ASP A 367 10.05 -22.06 -28.01
N ARG A 368 9.74 -23.16 -28.72
CA ARG A 368 10.68 -23.79 -29.67
C ARG A 368 10.94 -22.96 -30.93
N GLU A 369 10.04 -22.03 -31.24
CA GLU A 369 10.12 -21.14 -32.40
C GLU A 369 10.93 -19.87 -32.08
N GLY A 370 11.36 -19.70 -30.82
CA GLY A 370 12.16 -18.57 -30.37
C GLY A 370 11.34 -17.37 -29.90
N VAL A 371 10.02 -17.52 -29.75
CA VAL A 371 9.12 -16.45 -29.32
C VAL A 371 9.07 -16.37 -27.79
N ASP A 372 9.31 -15.17 -27.25
CA ASP A 372 9.22 -14.89 -25.82
C ASP A 372 7.77 -14.60 -25.41
N TYR A 373 7.24 -15.40 -24.48
CA TYR A 373 5.93 -15.20 -23.86
C TYR A 373 6.08 -14.69 -22.44
N TYR A 374 5.50 -13.53 -22.20
CA TYR A 374 5.38 -12.89 -20.91
C TYR A 374 4.11 -13.36 -20.20
N ALA A 375 4.23 -13.71 -18.91
CA ALA A 375 3.08 -14.05 -18.08
C ALA A 375 3.24 -13.60 -16.63
N ARG A 376 2.15 -13.10 -16.04
CA ARG A 376 2.08 -12.74 -14.62
C ARG A 376 1.98 -13.99 -13.76
N LEU A 377 2.70 -14.05 -12.66
CA LEU A 377 2.59 -15.11 -11.67
C LEU A 377 1.81 -14.60 -10.46
N ARG A 378 1.13 -15.52 -9.76
CA ARG A 378 0.53 -15.18 -8.47
C ARG A 378 1.62 -14.77 -7.48
N PRO A 379 1.38 -13.78 -6.61
CA PRO A 379 2.29 -13.47 -5.51
C PRO A 379 2.58 -14.72 -4.68
N GLY A 380 3.86 -14.98 -4.39
CA GLY A 380 4.29 -16.18 -3.64
C GLY A 380 4.44 -17.46 -4.48
N THR A 381 4.28 -17.39 -5.81
CA THR A 381 4.64 -18.50 -6.69
C THR A 381 6.14 -18.80 -6.58
N ALA A 382 6.51 -20.08 -6.56
CA ALA A 382 7.91 -20.49 -6.50
C ALA A 382 8.72 -19.89 -7.68
N VAL A 383 9.94 -19.45 -7.39
CA VAL A 383 10.83 -18.87 -8.40
C VAL A 383 11.17 -19.93 -9.45
N LEU A 384 10.79 -19.67 -10.70
CA LEU A 384 11.16 -20.51 -11.82
C LEU A 384 12.62 -20.26 -12.19
N ARG A 385 13.38 -21.34 -12.39
CA ARG A 385 14.82 -21.25 -12.69
C ARG A 385 15.02 -20.93 -14.16
N GLN A 386 15.96 -20.04 -14.48
CA GLN A 386 16.36 -19.80 -15.86
C GLN A 386 16.85 -21.12 -16.49
N GLY A 387 16.42 -21.40 -17.72
CA GLY A 387 16.65 -22.67 -18.43
C GLY A 387 15.67 -23.79 -18.06
N GLN A 388 14.84 -23.62 -17.03
CA GLN A 388 13.81 -24.62 -16.68
C GLN A 388 12.77 -24.73 -17.80
N THR A 389 12.50 -25.94 -18.28
CA THR A 389 11.39 -26.16 -19.21
C THR A 389 10.08 -26.23 -18.44
N VAL A 390 9.10 -25.41 -18.83
CA VAL A 390 7.79 -25.31 -18.20
C VAL A 390 6.69 -25.32 -19.27
N THR A 391 5.49 -25.76 -18.87
CA THR A 391 4.27 -25.52 -19.65
C THR A 391 3.40 -24.56 -18.84
N LEU A 392 3.15 -23.36 -19.35
CA LEU A 392 2.34 -22.35 -18.68
C LEU A 392 0.96 -22.26 -19.34
N GLY A 393 -0.07 -22.18 -18.51
CA GLY A 393 -1.41 -21.78 -18.92
C GLY A 393 -1.95 -20.73 -17.97
N LEU A 394 -2.90 -19.92 -18.42
CA LEU A 394 -3.58 -18.94 -17.56
C LEU A 394 -4.62 -19.62 -16.66
N ASP A 395 -4.79 -19.08 -15.45
CA ASP A 395 -5.94 -19.34 -14.60
C ASP A 395 -7.09 -18.36 -14.90
N ASP A 396 -8.24 -18.54 -14.24
CA ASP A 396 -9.44 -17.72 -14.42
C ASP A 396 -9.25 -16.24 -14.05
N HIS A 397 -8.12 -15.90 -13.41
CA HIS A 397 -7.76 -14.54 -13.03
C HIS A 397 -6.60 -13.98 -13.88
N GLY A 398 -6.22 -14.68 -14.95
CA GLY A 398 -5.17 -14.26 -15.88
C GLY A 398 -3.76 -14.38 -15.32
N PHE A 399 -3.53 -15.16 -14.26
CA PHE A 399 -2.19 -15.51 -13.80
C PHE A 399 -1.74 -16.82 -14.45
N ALA A 400 -0.49 -16.87 -14.88
CA ALA A 400 0.13 -18.11 -15.31
C ALA A 400 0.30 -19.05 -14.12
N ARG A 401 -0.10 -20.29 -14.37
CA ARG A 401 0.23 -21.46 -13.55
C ARG A 401 1.01 -22.45 -14.40
N MET A 402 1.91 -23.18 -13.74
CA MET A 402 2.48 -24.36 -14.36
C MET A 402 1.37 -25.40 -14.51
N LEU A 403 1.26 -25.96 -15.70
CA LEU A 403 0.45 -27.12 -15.95
C LEU A 403 1.35 -28.34 -15.78
N ASP A 404 1.04 -29.17 -14.80
CA ASP A 404 1.70 -30.46 -14.67
C ASP A 404 1.39 -31.28 -15.93
N GLY A 405 2.44 -31.65 -16.67
CA GLY A 405 2.29 -32.54 -17.80
C GLY A 405 1.71 -33.86 -17.29
N ARG A 406 0.63 -34.34 -17.90
CA ARG A 406 0.15 -35.73 -17.76
C ARG A 406 1.16 -36.75 -18.34
N GLY A 407 2.41 -36.72 -17.87
CA GLY A 407 3.48 -37.52 -18.49
C GLY A 407 4.81 -37.58 -17.74
N SER A 408 4.87 -37.27 -16.44
CA SER A 408 6.07 -37.53 -15.61
C SER A 408 5.95 -38.77 -14.70
N THR A 409 4.87 -39.55 -14.81
CA THR A 409 4.65 -40.79 -14.07
C THR A 409 4.61 -42.05 -14.94
N LEU A 410 5.37 -42.08 -16.05
CA LEU A 410 5.75 -43.34 -16.67
C LEU A 410 7.27 -43.47 -16.60
N ALA A 411 7.70 -44.08 -15.50
CA ALA A 411 9.00 -44.70 -15.40
C ALA A 411 9.10 -45.84 -16.42
N ARG A 412 10.11 -45.79 -17.29
CA ARG A 412 11.16 -46.79 -17.41
C ARG A 412 12.28 -46.28 -18.30
#